data_AF-A0A109W2J8-F1
#
_entry.id   AF-A0A109W2J8-F1
#
_cell.length_a   1.000
_cell.length_b   1.000
_cell.length_c   1.000
_cell.angle_alpha   90.00
_cell.angle_beta   90.00
_cell.angle_gamma   90.00
#
_symmetry.space_group_name_H-M   'P 1'
#
loop_
_entity.id
_entity.type
_entity.pdbx_description
1 polymer ?
#
loop_
_entity_poly.entity_id
_entity_poly.type
_entity_poly.pdbx_seq_one_letter_code
_entity_poly.pdbx_strand_id
1 'polypeptide(L)' 'MGRGRQKAKATKVARKLKYFSPETDYAALERELVSASSSAEADDEIDYEELASKYNVDDEDDDWEDGDSASRA' A
#
# COMPACT_ATOMS: atom_id res chain seq x y z
N MET A 1 23.22 31.57 10.17
CA MET A 1 24.13 30.47 10.58
C MET A 1 23.43 29.13 10.93
N GLY A 2 22.13 28.91 10.65
CA GLY A 2 21.41 27.69 11.12
C GLY A 2 20.93 26.69 10.06
N ARG A 3 20.92 27.05 8.76
CA ARG A 3 20.26 26.25 7.71
C ARG A 3 20.97 24.92 7.41
N GLY A 4 22.30 24.87 7.44
CA GLY A 4 23.06 23.64 7.17
C GLY A 4 22.79 22.52 8.18
N ARG A 5 22.63 22.88 9.46
CA ARG A 5 22.30 21.92 10.53
C ARG A 5 20.87 21.38 10.39
N GLN A 6 19.92 22.24 10.03
CA GLN A 6 18.54 21.83 9.76
C GLN A 6 18.48 20.90 8.55
N LYS A 7 19.17 21.24 7.46
CA LYS A 7 19.25 20.38 6.26
C LYS A 7 19.84 19.01 6.60
N ALA A 8 20.95 18.96 7.34
CA ALA A 8 21.56 17.69 7.75
C ALA A 8 20.62 16.84 8.63
N LYS A 9 19.92 17.47 9.60
CA LYS A 9 18.91 16.77 10.42
C LYS A 9 17.75 16.24 9.57
N ALA A 10 17.23 17.04 8.65
CA ALA A 10 16.14 16.65 7.75
C ALA A 10 16.54 15.47 6.86
N THR A 11 17.73 15.50 6.24
CA THR A 11 18.21 14.37 5.42
C THR A 11 18.41 13.11 6.24
N LYS A 12 18.88 13.21 7.49
CA LYS A 12 19.01 12.05 8.38
C LYS A 12 17.64 11.45 8.73
N VAL A 13 16.64 12.27 9.03
CA VAL A 13 15.27 11.82 9.31
C VAL A 13 14.64 11.21 8.07
N ALA A 14 14.76 11.86 6.90
CA ALA A 14 14.23 11.35 5.64
C ALA A 14 14.84 10.00 5.27
N ARG A 15 16.15 9.82 5.48
CA ARG A 15 16.80 8.52 5.27
C ARG A 15 16.28 7.47 6.24
N LYS A 16 16.12 7.81 7.52
CA LYS A 16 15.51 6.90 8.49
C LYS A 16 14.13 6.48 8.02
N LEU A 17 13.25 7.42 7.64
CA LEU A 17 11.91 7.11 7.16
C LEU A 17 11.90 6.27 5.88
N LYS A 18 12.75 6.61 4.90
CA LYS A 18 12.82 5.89 3.62
C LYS A 18 13.25 4.43 3.77
N TYR A 19 14.15 4.16 4.72
CA TYR A 19 14.70 2.82 4.96
C TYR A 19 14.24 2.24 6.30
N PHE A 20 13.18 2.79 6.89
CA PHE A 20 12.58 2.26 8.10
C PHE A 20 11.72 1.08 7.70
N SER A 21 12.18 -0.12 8.02
CA SER A 21 11.31 -1.28 8.11
C SER A 21 10.89 -1.40 9.58
N PRO A 22 9.60 -1.22 9.91
CA PRO A 22 9.12 -1.56 11.23
C PRO A 22 9.37 -3.05 11.50
N GLU A 23 9.71 -3.39 12.74
CA GLU A 23 9.69 -4.78 13.19
C GLU A 23 8.24 -5.20 13.38
N THR A 24 7.87 -6.33 12.78
CA THR A 24 6.52 -6.90 12.92
C THR A 24 6.49 -7.84 14.12
N ASP A 25 5.58 -7.60 15.06
CA ASP A 25 5.32 -8.54 16.15
C ASP A 25 4.50 -9.73 15.64
N TYR A 26 5.20 -10.81 15.28
CA TYR A 26 4.58 -12.03 14.77
C TYR A 26 3.66 -12.70 15.81
N ALA A 27 3.94 -12.57 17.11
CA ALA A 27 3.13 -13.20 18.14
C ALA A 27 1.79 -12.47 18.35
N ALA A 28 1.75 -11.15 18.13
CA ALA A 28 0.50 -10.41 18.07
C ALA A 28 -0.32 -10.81 16.82
N LEU A 29 0.33 -10.88 15.66
CA LEU A 29 -0.32 -11.25 14.39
C LEU A 29 -0.93 -12.65 14.42
N GLU A 30 -0.22 -13.64 14.95
CA GLU A 30 -0.76 -15.00 15.10
C GLU A 30 -2.02 -15.03 15.98
N ARG A 31 -2.04 -14.26 17.07
CA ARG A 31 -3.22 -14.16 17.95
C ARG A 31 -4.41 -13.53 17.25
N GLU A 32 -4.19 -12.49 16.46
CA GLU A 32 -5.24 -11.85 15.66
C GLU A 32 -5.79 -12.79 14.58
N LEU A 33 -4.93 -13.53 13.88
CA LEU A 33 -5.36 -14.49 12.86
C LEU A 33 -6.19 -15.64 13.45
N VAL A 34 -5.76 -16.21 14.57
CA VAL A 34 -6.51 -17.28 15.25
C VAL A 34 -7.83 -16.75 15.81
N SER A 35 -7.85 -15.53 16.35
CA SER A 35 -9.08 -14.88 16.80
C SER A 35 -10.03 -14.62 15.64
N ALA A 36 -9.52 -14.14 14.50
CA ALA A 36 -10.30 -13.90 13.29
C ALA A 36 -10.84 -15.21 12.71
N SER A 37 -10.03 -16.28 12.65
CA SER A 37 -10.48 -17.58 12.16
C SER A 37 -11.59 -18.16 13.04
N SER A 38 -11.49 -18.05 14.36
CA SER A 38 -12.53 -18.53 15.28
C SER A 38 -13.85 -17.75 15.20
N SER A 39 -13.81 -16.49 14.72
CA SER A 39 -15.01 -15.68 14.48
C SER A 39 -15.55 -15.82 13.05
N ALA A 40 -14.76 -16.36 12.12
CA ALA A 40 -15.12 -16.57 10.71
C ALA A 40 -15.86 -17.89 10.46
N GLU A 41 -15.95 -18.78 11.46
CA GLU A 41 -16.70 -20.05 11.38
C GLU A 41 -18.23 -19.87 11.20
N ALA A 42 -18.73 -18.63 11.04
CA ALA A 42 -20.15 -18.32 10.98
C ALA A 42 -20.65 -17.63 9.71
N ASP A 43 -19.80 -17.15 8.79
CA ASP A 43 -20.32 -16.44 7.62
C ASP A 43 -19.45 -16.64 6.37
N ASP A 44 -20.11 -17.18 5.36
CA ASP A 44 -19.82 -17.10 3.94
C ASP A 44 -18.66 -17.94 3.38
N GLU A 45 -19.05 -19.04 2.70
CA GLU A 45 -18.37 -19.51 1.51
C GLU A 45 -18.22 -18.31 0.55
N ILE A 46 -17.09 -17.60 0.66
CA ILE A 46 -16.82 -16.46 -0.23
C ILE A 46 -16.68 -17.02 -1.64
N ASP A 47 -17.65 -16.72 -2.50
CA ASP A 47 -17.55 -17.03 -3.92
C ASP A 47 -16.46 -16.15 -4.56
N TYR A 48 -15.28 -16.74 -4.66
CA TYR A 48 -14.11 -16.10 -5.25
C TYR A 48 -14.34 -15.69 -6.72
N GLU A 49 -15.24 -16.37 -7.44
CA GLU A 49 -15.60 -16.05 -8.83
C GLU A 49 -16.37 -14.73 -8.92
N GLU A 50 -17.33 -14.52 -8.02
CA GLU A 50 -18.09 -13.26 -7.91
C GLU A 50 -17.17 -12.10 -7.49
N LEU A 51 -16.30 -12.35 -6.51
CA LEU A 51 -15.37 -11.34 -6.02
C LEU A 51 -14.36 -10.94 -7.11
N ALA A 52 -13.83 -11.90 -7.85
CA ALA A 52 -12.94 -11.65 -8.98
C ALA A 52 -13.66 -10.79 -10.02
N SER A 53 -14.88 -11.17 -10.43
CA SER A 53 -15.67 -10.42 -11.41
C SER A 53 -15.96 -8.98 -10.97
N LYS A 54 -16.24 -8.74 -9.69
CA LYS A 54 -16.53 -7.41 -9.13
C LYS A 54 -15.33 -6.45 -9.18
N TYR A 55 -14.12 -6.98 -9.00
CA TYR A 55 -12.88 -6.19 -9.00
C TYR A 55 -12.05 -6.36 -10.27
N ASN A 56 -12.54 -7.14 -11.24
CA ASN A 56 -12.01 -7.17 -12.60
C ASN A 56 -12.46 -5.90 -13.32
N VAL A 57 -11.88 -4.77 -12.88
CA VAL A 57 -11.93 -3.50 -13.58
C VAL A 57 -11.10 -3.72 -14.84
N ASP A 58 -11.82 -4.13 -15.87
CA ASP A 58 -11.45 -4.36 -17.24
C ASP A 58 -10.02 -3.95 -17.65
N ASP A 59 -9.31 -4.89 -18.28
CA ASP A 59 -8.16 -4.62 -19.15
C ASP A 59 -8.56 -3.73 -20.37
N GLU A 60 -9.79 -3.19 -20.44
CA GLU A 60 -10.32 -2.36 -21.53
C GLU A 60 -10.28 -0.84 -21.29
N ASP A 61 -9.78 -0.35 -20.14
CA ASP A 61 -9.61 1.10 -19.87
C ASP A 61 -8.12 1.55 -19.90
N ASP A 62 -7.30 0.92 -20.76
CA ASP A 62 -5.94 1.39 -21.10
C ASP A 62 -5.95 2.39 -22.28
N ASP A 63 -7.01 3.20 -22.41
CA ASP A 63 -6.93 4.44 -23.21
C ASP A 63 -6.32 5.55 -22.36
N TRP A 64 -5.04 5.37 -22.00
CA TRP A 64 -4.19 6.51 -21.69
C TRP A 64 -4.01 7.30 -22.99
N GLU A 65 -4.93 8.21 -23.28
CA GLU A 65 -4.70 9.29 -24.23
C GLU A 65 -3.35 9.92 -23.90
N ASP A 66 -2.35 9.68 -24.75
CA ASP A 66 -1.06 10.39 -24.80
C ASP A 66 -1.34 11.85 -25.17
N GLY A 67 -1.88 12.58 -24.20
CA GLY A 67 -2.26 13.99 -24.27
C GLY A 67 -1.10 14.91 -23.91
N ASP A 68 0.07 14.73 -24.53
CA ASP A 68 1.15 15.73 -24.49
C ASP A 68 1.72 15.97 -25.89
N SER A 69 0.80 16.28 -26.82
CA SER A 69 1.13 17.07 -27.99
C SER A 69 1.10 18.55 -27.63
N ALA A 70 2.21 19.25 -27.94
CA ALA A 70 2.40 20.70 -27.96
C ALA A 70 2.78 21.41 -26.63
N SER A 71 4.09 21.55 -26.39
CA SER A 71 4.73 22.89 -26.27
C SER A 71 6.25 22.81 -26.04
N ARG A 72 7.01 22.76 -27.13
CA ARG A 72 8.40 23.24 -27.12
C ARG A 72 8.73 23.87 -28.46
N ALA A 73 8.30 25.13 -28.59
CA ALA A 73 8.80 26.08 -29.58
C ALA A 73 9.99 26.84 -28.96
#